data_AF-M7SW71-F1
#
_entry.id   AF-M7SW71-F1
#
_cell.length_a   1.000
_cell.length_b   1.000
_cell.length_c   1.000
_cell.angle_alpha   90.00
_cell.angle_beta   90.00
_cell.angle_gamma   90.00
#
_symmetry.space_group_name_H-M   'P 1'
#
loop_
_entity.id
_entity.type
_entity.pdbx_description
1 polymer ?
#
loop_
_entity_poly.entity_id
_entity_poly.type
_entity_poly.pdbx_seq_one_letter_code
_entity_poly.pdbx_strand_id
1 'polypeptide(L)'
;MTRQSKTNSPSNTPSAEPKADNAANGEATRSLDPEYSGPKTAGIGRGEPLPTTYFSAQSYLRYQGQKFVKRFDSNCYIAITRKLDTHDVSRYRANTIAEALAMIEQPTLVLGIESDGLFTFAEQEEIAEYVKNARLEKIDSQEGHDAFLLQFEQVNHHILDFLKEILPDIMGKEGEVVEAANVGQMAKSSTFGEAEVDDITAW
;
A
#
# COMPACT_ATOMS: atom_id res chain seq x y z
N MET A 1 -36.30 -32.57 -32.55
CA MET A 1 -37.77 -32.67 -32.52
C MET A 1 -38.23 -31.81 -31.35
N THR A 2 -38.99 -30.72 -31.41
CA THR A 2 -39.88 -30.11 -32.41
C THR A 2 -40.15 -28.67 -31.87
N ARG A 3 -39.75 -27.60 -32.58
CA ARG A 3 -40.59 -26.60 -33.31
C ARG A 3 -41.44 -25.67 -32.40
N GLN A 4 -41.11 -24.36 -32.32
CA GLN A 4 -41.80 -23.19 -32.97
C GLN A 4 -43.16 -22.80 -32.32
N SER A 5 -43.68 -21.57 -32.25
CA SER A 5 -43.32 -20.19 -32.66
C SER A 5 -44.52 -19.25 -32.33
N LYS A 6 -44.24 -17.95 -32.05
CA LYS A 6 -45.02 -16.70 -32.36
C LYS A 6 -46.43 -16.53 -31.72
N THR A 7 -46.92 -15.36 -31.32
CA THR A 7 -47.21 -14.08 -32.05
C THR A 7 -47.51 -12.93 -31.03
N ASN A 8 -46.92 -11.72 -31.10
CA ASN A 8 -47.33 -10.45 -31.78
C ASN A 8 -48.55 -9.63 -31.22
N SER A 9 -48.25 -8.48 -30.55
CA SER A 9 -48.70 -7.04 -30.65
C SER A 9 -50.20 -6.64 -30.83
N PRO A 10 -50.67 -5.36 -30.64
CA PRO A 10 -49.94 -4.07 -30.62
C PRO A 10 -50.42 -2.90 -29.68
N SER A 11 -49.55 -1.87 -29.61
CA SER A 11 -49.73 -0.40 -29.58
C SER A 11 -50.78 0.32 -28.72
N ASN A 12 -50.31 1.30 -27.92
CA ASN A 12 -50.90 2.65 -27.96
C ASN A 12 -49.88 3.73 -27.51
N THR A 13 -49.64 4.70 -28.39
CA THR A 13 -48.96 6.00 -28.10
C THR A 13 -50.05 7.08 -28.16
N PRO A 14 -49.89 8.21 -27.45
CA PRO A 14 -49.57 9.40 -28.21
C PRO A 14 -48.53 10.33 -27.53
N SER A 15 -47.94 11.13 -28.41
CA SER A 15 -46.86 12.08 -28.30
C SER A 15 -47.11 13.28 -27.38
N ALA A 16 -46.06 13.83 -26.76
CA ALA A 16 -45.77 15.27 -26.70
C ALA A 16 -44.37 15.53 -26.09
N GLU A 17 -43.43 16.04 -26.88
CA GLU A 17 -42.30 16.85 -26.39
C GLU A 17 -42.81 18.25 -25.98
N PRO A 18 -42.09 18.99 -25.12
CA PRO A 18 -41.12 19.93 -25.70
C PRO A 18 -39.82 20.16 -24.89
N LYS A 19 -38.75 20.37 -25.67
CA LYS A 19 -37.63 21.32 -25.52
C LYS A 19 -36.68 21.27 -24.31
N ALA A 20 -35.41 21.27 -24.72
CA ALA A 20 -34.19 21.39 -23.94
C ALA A 20 -34.04 22.73 -23.20
N ASP A 21 -33.33 22.67 -22.07
CA ASP A 21 -32.39 23.71 -21.66
C ASP A 21 -31.24 23.10 -20.84
N ASN A 22 -30.03 23.61 -21.11
CA ASN A 22 -28.73 23.24 -20.54
C ASN A 22 -28.66 23.41 -19.02
N ALA A 23 -27.93 22.52 -18.33
CA ALA A 23 -26.81 22.92 -17.44
C ALA A 23 -26.15 21.67 -16.83
N ALA A 24 -24.83 21.60 -17.00
CA ALA A 24 -23.96 20.69 -16.27
C ALA A 24 -24.10 20.87 -14.76
N ASN A 25 -24.16 19.77 -14.01
CA ASN A 25 -23.64 19.69 -12.64
C ASN A 25 -23.42 18.22 -12.29
N GLY A 26 -22.17 17.78 -12.42
CA GLY A 26 -21.71 16.55 -11.78
C GLY A 26 -21.71 16.80 -10.27
N GLU A 27 -22.66 16.19 -9.57
CA GLU A 27 -22.65 16.13 -8.11
C GLU A 27 -21.45 15.29 -7.67
N ALA A 28 -20.35 15.98 -7.34
CA ALA A 28 -19.37 15.45 -6.42
C ALA A 28 -20.10 15.21 -5.09
N THR A 29 -20.35 13.95 -4.77
CA THR A 29 -20.78 13.52 -3.44
C THR A 29 -19.76 14.04 -2.43
N ARG A 30 -20.06 15.19 -1.82
CA ARG A 30 -19.32 15.70 -0.66
C ARG A 30 -19.52 14.68 0.44
N SER A 31 -18.51 13.88 0.71
CA SER A 31 -18.43 13.09 1.93
C SER A 31 -18.53 14.07 3.09
N LEU A 32 -19.70 14.11 3.74
CA LEU A 32 -19.88 14.83 4.99
C LEU A 32 -19.07 14.06 6.04
N ASP A 33 -17.85 14.56 6.32
CA ASP A 33 -17.08 14.09 7.46
C ASP A 33 -17.93 14.27 8.73
N PRO A 34 -17.89 13.34 9.69
CA PRO A 34 -18.40 13.60 11.03
C PRO A 34 -17.55 14.73 11.61
N GLU A 35 -18.13 15.94 11.68
CA GLU A 35 -17.51 17.08 12.35
C GLU A 35 -17.09 16.66 13.76
N TYR A 36 -15.80 16.74 14.05
CA TYR A 36 -15.31 16.73 15.41
C TYR A 36 -15.90 17.96 16.14
N SER A 37 -17.01 17.76 16.84
CA SER A 37 -17.57 18.75 17.75
C SER A 37 -16.74 18.73 19.03
N GLY A 38 -15.67 19.54 19.05
CA GLY A 38 -15.02 19.91 20.30
C GLY A 38 -16.00 20.55 21.29
N PRO A 39 -15.62 20.77 22.56
CA PRO A 39 -16.51 21.36 23.55
C PRO A 39 -17.03 22.70 23.05
N LYS A 40 -18.35 22.81 22.89
CA LYS A 40 -19.04 24.03 22.45
C LYS A 40 -18.88 25.09 23.53
N THR A 41 -17.82 25.90 23.48
CA THR A 41 -17.75 27.14 24.23
C THR A 41 -18.81 28.08 23.67
N ALA A 42 -19.83 28.38 24.46
CA ALA A 42 -20.86 29.33 24.11
C ALA A 42 -20.21 30.70 23.83
N GLY A 43 -20.16 31.09 22.56
CA GLY A 43 -19.54 32.34 22.13
C GLY A 43 -20.36 33.56 22.55
N ILE A 44 -19.76 34.41 23.37
CA ILE A 44 -20.15 35.82 23.48
C ILE A 44 -19.52 36.54 22.29
N GLY A 45 -20.32 36.92 21.29
CA GLY A 45 -20.06 38.06 20.42
C GLY A 45 -19.44 37.78 19.03
N ARG A 46 -20.14 38.33 18.02
CA ARG A 46 -19.70 38.72 16.65
C ARG A 46 -19.11 37.64 15.73
N GLY A 47 -19.96 37.10 14.86
CA GLY A 47 -19.90 37.29 13.39
C GLY A 47 -18.67 36.87 12.57
N GLU A 48 -17.60 36.39 13.18
CA GLU A 48 -16.43 35.86 12.48
C GLU A 48 -16.58 34.34 12.29
N PRO A 49 -16.37 33.78 11.09
CA PRO A 49 -16.34 32.34 10.92
C PRO A 49 -15.22 31.78 11.80
N LEU A 50 -15.57 30.84 12.68
CA LEU A 50 -14.61 30.14 13.53
C LEU A 50 -13.48 29.59 12.64
N PRO A 51 -12.20 29.84 12.96
CA PRO A 51 -11.11 29.26 12.19
C PRO A 51 -11.24 27.74 12.27
N THR A 52 -11.40 27.08 11.12
CA THR A 52 -11.28 25.62 11.02
C THR A 52 -9.87 25.23 11.44
N THR A 53 -9.71 24.91 12.71
CA THR A 53 -8.43 24.50 13.29
C THR A 53 -8.26 23.03 12.95
N TYR A 54 -7.60 22.76 11.83
CA TYR A 54 -7.18 21.40 11.52
C TYR A 54 -5.92 21.08 12.33
N PHE A 55 -5.96 20.00 13.11
CA PHE A 55 -4.77 19.50 13.80
C PHE A 55 -3.79 18.93 12.76
N SER A 56 -2.48 19.14 12.95
CA SER A 56 -1.44 18.73 11.98
C SER A 56 -1.52 17.24 11.62
N ALA A 57 -1.71 16.37 12.61
CA ALA A 57 -1.89 14.94 12.39
C ALA A 57 -3.14 14.62 11.55
N GLN A 58 -4.25 15.32 11.76
CA GLN A 58 -5.47 15.12 10.97
C GLN A 58 -5.29 15.57 9.52
N SER A 59 -4.64 16.73 9.30
CA SER A 59 -4.30 17.23 7.97
C SER A 59 -3.41 16.24 7.22
N TYR A 60 -2.38 15.69 7.90
CA TYR A 60 -1.49 14.68 7.34
C TYR A 60 -2.25 13.42 6.91
N LEU A 61 -3.09 12.85 7.79
CA LEU A 61 -3.87 11.65 7.48
C LEU A 61 -4.84 11.88 6.31
N ARG A 62 -5.48 13.06 6.26
CA ARG A 62 -6.35 13.44 5.13
C ARG A 62 -5.58 13.53 3.82
N TYR A 63 -4.43 14.21 3.84
CA TYR A 63 -3.59 14.36 2.66
C TYR A 63 -3.11 13.01 2.13
N GLN A 64 -2.53 12.15 2.99
CA GLN A 64 -2.04 10.83 2.58
C GLN A 64 -3.18 9.92 2.09
N GLY A 65 -4.34 9.95 2.75
CA GLY A 65 -5.53 9.21 2.33
C GLY A 65 -6.03 9.63 0.95
N GLN A 66 -6.16 10.94 0.71
CA GLN A 66 -6.57 11.47 -0.60
C GLN A 66 -5.56 11.15 -1.70
N LYS A 67 -4.26 11.23 -1.38
CA LYS A 67 -3.17 10.86 -2.30
C LYS A 67 -3.25 9.39 -2.71
N PHE A 68 -3.56 8.49 -1.78
CA PHE A 68 -3.74 7.07 -2.05
C PHE A 68 -4.97 6.78 -2.93
N VAL A 69 -6.15 7.30 -2.57
CA VAL A 69 -7.39 7.04 -3.31
C VAL A 69 -7.32 7.55 -4.77
N LYS A 70 -6.57 8.63 -5.02
CA LYS A 70 -6.38 9.15 -6.38
C LYS A 70 -5.54 8.24 -7.29
N ARG A 71 -4.69 7.38 -6.73
CA ARG A 71 -3.69 6.60 -7.49
C ARG A 71 -3.92 5.08 -7.45
N PHE A 72 -4.84 4.59 -6.63
CA PHE A 72 -5.03 3.16 -6.42
C PHE A 72 -6.47 2.73 -6.68
N ASP A 73 -6.64 1.61 -7.38
CA ASP A 73 -7.96 1.04 -7.66
C ASP A 73 -8.48 0.21 -6.48
N SER A 74 -9.76 0.43 -6.14
CA SER A 74 -10.41 -0.25 -5.02
C SER A 74 -10.57 -1.76 -5.21
N ASN A 75 -10.84 -2.24 -6.43
CA ASN A 75 -10.98 -3.67 -6.68
C ASN A 75 -9.63 -4.37 -6.58
N CYS A 76 -8.56 -3.72 -7.06
CA CYS A 76 -7.19 -4.18 -6.86
C CYS A 76 -6.83 -4.27 -5.36
N TYR A 77 -7.25 -3.30 -4.54
CA TYR A 77 -7.01 -3.33 -3.09
C TYR A 77 -7.69 -4.52 -2.43
N ILE A 78 -8.96 -4.79 -2.76
CA ILE A 78 -9.69 -5.97 -2.29
C ILE A 78 -9.00 -7.26 -2.75
N ALA A 79 -8.55 -7.32 -4.00
CA ALA A 79 -7.90 -8.51 -4.53
C ALA A 79 -6.57 -8.83 -3.82
N ILE A 80 -5.74 -7.81 -3.57
CA ILE A 80 -4.45 -7.97 -2.89
C ILE A 80 -4.65 -8.35 -1.41
N THR A 81 -5.57 -7.69 -0.71
CA THR A 81 -5.85 -8.01 0.71
C THR A 81 -6.39 -9.45 0.87
N ARG A 82 -7.27 -9.90 -0.02
CA ARG A 82 -7.69 -11.32 -0.04
C ARG A 82 -6.55 -12.30 -0.30
N LYS A 83 -5.51 -11.88 -1.04
CA LYS A 83 -4.32 -12.72 -1.24
C LYS A 83 -3.62 -12.98 0.09
N LEU A 84 -3.52 -11.96 0.95
CA LEU A 84 -2.93 -12.06 2.28
C LEU A 84 -3.70 -13.06 3.15
N ASP A 85 -5.04 -13.00 3.17
CA ASP A 85 -5.89 -13.95 3.93
C ASP A 85 -5.64 -15.42 3.57
N THR A 86 -5.21 -15.67 2.34
CA THR A 86 -4.96 -17.03 1.83
C THR A 86 -3.50 -17.46 1.94
N HIS A 87 -2.59 -16.62 2.42
CA HIS A 87 -1.17 -16.95 2.51
C HIS A 87 -0.94 -18.02 3.58
N ASP A 88 -0.40 -19.16 3.18
CA ASP A 88 0.00 -20.27 4.04
C ASP A 88 0.97 -21.16 3.24
N VAL A 89 2.23 -21.21 3.67
CA VAL A 89 3.27 -22.00 3.01
C VAL A 89 3.11 -23.50 3.23
N SER A 90 2.47 -23.92 4.32
CA SER A 90 2.25 -25.34 4.65
C SER A 90 1.09 -25.95 3.88
N ARG A 91 0.11 -25.13 3.47
CA ARG A 91 -1.11 -25.62 2.80
C ARG A 91 -0.80 -26.56 1.64
N TYR A 92 -1.35 -27.78 1.73
CA TYR A 92 -1.19 -28.87 0.75
C TYR A 92 0.26 -29.35 0.53
N ARG A 93 1.19 -29.00 1.43
CA ARG A 93 2.61 -29.39 1.35
C ARG A 93 3.10 -30.10 2.61
N ALA A 94 2.68 -29.63 3.79
CA ALA A 94 3.07 -30.18 5.09
C ALA A 94 1.94 -30.01 6.13
N ASN A 95 2.09 -30.62 7.31
CA ASN A 95 1.09 -30.50 8.39
C ASN A 95 1.34 -29.26 9.28
N THR A 96 2.57 -28.75 9.28
CA THR A 96 2.96 -27.58 10.07
C THR A 96 3.78 -26.60 9.22
N ILE A 97 3.85 -25.33 9.67
CA ILE A 97 4.69 -24.31 9.04
C ILE A 97 6.17 -24.69 9.11
N ALA A 98 6.64 -25.16 10.27
CA ALA A 98 8.01 -25.65 10.47
C ALA A 98 8.42 -26.73 9.46
N GLU A 99 7.57 -27.75 9.26
CA GLU A 99 7.82 -28.79 8.25
C GLU A 99 7.89 -28.21 6.84
N ALA A 100 7.03 -27.24 6.51
CA ALA A 100 7.01 -26.59 5.20
C ALA A 100 8.27 -25.74 4.95
N LEU A 101 8.71 -24.99 5.97
CA LEU A 101 9.93 -24.18 5.92
C LEU A 101 11.18 -25.06 5.76
N ALA A 102 11.21 -26.23 6.43
CA ALA A 102 12.31 -27.19 6.30
C ALA A 102 12.43 -27.82 4.89
N MET A 103 11.42 -27.65 4.02
CA MET A 103 11.48 -28.04 2.60
C MET A 103 12.24 -27.04 1.73
N ILE A 104 12.54 -25.83 2.21
CA ILE A 104 13.33 -24.84 1.48
C ILE A 104 14.80 -25.28 1.50
N GLU A 105 15.37 -25.55 0.32
CA GLU A 105 16.75 -26.03 0.17
C GLU A 105 17.73 -24.89 -0.15
N GLN A 106 17.22 -23.80 -0.72
CA GLN A 106 18.00 -22.65 -1.12
C GLN A 106 18.61 -21.94 0.10
N PRO A 107 19.84 -21.41 -0.01
CA PRO A 107 20.34 -20.43 0.94
C PRO A 107 19.34 -19.28 1.06
N THR A 108 19.02 -18.88 2.28
CA THR A 108 17.95 -17.91 2.55
C THR A 108 18.46 -16.81 3.46
N LEU A 109 18.30 -15.55 3.05
CA LEU A 109 18.49 -14.39 3.91
C LEU A 109 17.11 -13.98 4.44
N VAL A 110 16.96 -13.96 5.75
CA VAL A 110 15.78 -13.43 6.44
C VAL A 110 16.17 -12.06 7.01
N LEU A 111 15.38 -11.03 6.71
CA LEU A 111 15.56 -9.69 7.27
C LEU A 111 14.42 -9.41 8.24
N GLY A 112 14.75 -9.08 9.48
CA GLY A 112 13.78 -8.70 10.51
C GLY A 112 14.01 -7.29 11.03
N ILE A 113 12.92 -6.60 11.37
CA ILE A 113 12.95 -5.27 12.02
C ILE A 113 12.37 -5.43 13.43
N GLU A 114 13.12 -5.06 14.46
CA GLU A 114 12.68 -5.25 15.86
C GLU A 114 11.41 -4.47 16.21
N SER A 115 11.21 -3.31 15.58
CA SER A 115 10.07 -2.43 15.82
C SER A 115 8.85 -2.74 14.93
N ASP A 116 8.92 -3.73 14.03
CA ASP A 116 7.78 -4.06 13.15
C ASP A 116 6.62 -4.65 13.95
N GLY A 117 5.47 -3.97 13.88
CA GLY A 117 4.23 -4.37 14.55
C GLY A 117 3.27 -5.20 13.69
N LEU A 118 3.57 -5.42 12.41
CA LEU A 118 2.78 -6.22 11.47
C LEU A 118 3.39 -7.60 11.24
N PHE A 119 4.70 -7.65 11.02
CA PHE A 119 5.47 -8.88 10.84
C PHE A 119 6.59 -8.91 11.89
N THR A 120 6.31 -9.59 13.00
CA THR A 120 7.13 -9.44 14.20
C THR A 120 8.51 -10.06 14.01
N PHE A 121 9.50 -9.55 14.75
CA PHE A 121 10.85 -10.11 14.73
C PHE A 121 10.87 -11.59 15.13
N ALA A 122 10.02 -12.00 16.08
CA ALA A 122 9.91 -13.39 16.52
C ALA A 122 9.45 -14.34 15.39
N GLU A 123 8.57 -13.90 14.50
CA GLU A 123 8.18 -14.68 13.32
C GLU A 123 9.33 -14.81 12.31
N GLN A 124 10.22 -13.80 12.23
CA GLN A 124 11.43 -13.89 11.40
C GLN A 124 12.47 -14.84 12.00
N GLU A 125 12.60 -14.87 13.33
CA GLU A 125 13.40 -15.88 14.04
C GLU A 125 12.88 -17.29 13.76
N GLU A 126 11.55 -17.49 13.78
CA GLU A 126 10.93 -18.78 13.44
C GLU A 126 11.26 -19.23 12.01
N ILE A 127 11.20 -18.31 11.04
CA ILE A 127 11.59 -18.61 9.65
C ILE A 127 13.06 -19.03 9.58
N ALA A 128 13.95 -18.28 10.22
CA ALA A 128 15.38 -18.56 10.21
C ALA A 128 15.73 -19.86 10.96
N GLU A 129 14.96 -20.24 11.97
CA GLU A 129 15.13 -21.49 12.73
C GLU A 129 14.77 -22.72 11.88
N TYR A 130 13.65 -22.68 11.15
CA TYR A 130 13.16 -23.86 10.43
C TYR A 130 13.68 -24.00 8.99
N VAL A 131 14.20 -22.94 8.39
CA VAL A 131 14.87 -23.03 7.08
C VAL A 131 16.32 -23.46 7.28
N LYS A 132 16.70 -24.61 6.70
CA LYS A 132 17.99 -25.29 6.94
C LYS A 132 19.23 -24.43 6.71
N ASN A 133 19.21 -23.59 5.67
CA ASN A 133 20.34 -22.77 5.22
C ASN A 133 20.00 -21.28 5.34
N ALA A 134 19.34 -20.88 6.43
CA ALA A 134 18.96 -19.49 6.65
C ALA A 134 19.97 -18.71 7.49
N ARG A 135 20.08 -17.41 7.20
CA ARG A 135 20.72 -16.41 8.04
C ARG A 135 19.70 -15.31 8.34
N LEU A 136 19.51 -14.99 9.61
CA LEU A 136 18.73 -13.84 10.06
C LEU A 136 19.65 -12.64 10.21
N GLU A 137 19.30 -11.53 9.58
CA GLU A 137 19.91 -10.22 9.79
C GLU A 137 18.87 -9.23 10.29
N LYS A 138 19.32 -8.29 11.12
CA LYS A 138 18.46 -7.32 11.79
C LYS A 138 18.63 -5.94 11.19
N ILE A 139 17.52 -5.30 10.85
CA ILE A 139 17.46 -3.89 10.49
C ILE A 139 17.15 -3.08 11.75
N ASP A 140 18.07 -2.20 12.15
CA ASP A 140 17.88 -1.33 13.30
C ASP A 140 17.12 -0.07 12.90
N SER A 141 15.89 0.09 13.42
CA SER A 141 15.03 1.23 13.15
C SER A 141 13.87 1.33 14.16
N GLN A 142 13.38 2.55 14.37
CA GLN A 142 12.16 2.82 15.16
C GLN A 142 10.90 2.99 14.29
N GLU A 143 11.06 2.96 12.96
CA GLU A 143 9.99 3.27 12.00
C GLU A 143 9.06 2.09 11.71
N GLY A 144 9.23 0.99 12.45
CA GLY A 144 8.43 -0.23 12.30
C GLY A 144 8.57 -0.83 10.91
N HIS A 145 7.45 -1.29 10.35
CA HIS A 145 7.40 -1.94 9.04
C HIS A 145 8.07 -1.11 7.94
N ASP A 146 7.87 0.21 7.92
CA ASP A 146 8.38 1.07 6.85
C ASP A 146 9.91 1.17 6.84
N ALA A 147 10.61 0.66 7.86
CA ALA A 147 12.06 0.66 7.93
C ALA A 147 12.74 -0.02 6.72
N PHE A 148 12.10 -0.97 6.04
CA PHE A 148 12.70 -1.57 4.83
C PHE A 148 12.83 -0.57 3.66
N LEU A 149 11.99 0.48 3.63
CA LEU A 149 12.07 1.56 2.64
C LEU A 149 13.04 2.66 3.08
N LEU A 150 13.11 2.91 4.38
CA LEU A 150 13.87 4.03 4.95
C LEU A 150 15.34 3.67 5.20
N GLN A 151 15.61 2.44 5.63
CA GLN A 151 16.95 1.93 5.92
C GLN A 151 17.57 1.23 4.70
N PHE A 152 17.48 1.89 3.53
CA PHE A 152 17.94 1.33 2.26
C PHE A 152 19.42 0.90 2.30
N GLU A 153 20.27 1.61 3.04
CA GLU A 153 21.70 1.28 3.16
C GLU A 153 21.92 -0.05 3.89
N GLN A 154 21.23 -0.25 5.02
CA GLN A 154 21.32 -1.51 5.79
C GLN A 154 20.78 -2.68 4.96
N VAL A 155 19.59 -2.52 4.36
CA VAL A 155 18.96 -3.53 3.51
C VAL A 155 19.88 -3.90 2.34
N ASN A 156 20.41 -2.91 1.63
CA ASN A 156 21.29 -3.12 0.49
C ASN A 156 22.60 -3.80 0.90
N HIS A 157 23.18 -3.43 2.03
CA HIS A 157 24.39 -4.07 2.55
C HIS A 157 24.17 -5.56 2.82
N HIS A 158 23.13 -5.93 3.58
CA HIS A 158 22.83 -7.33 3.87
C HIS A 158 22.55 -8.16 2.61
N ILE A 159 21.79 -7.60 1.66
CA ILE A 159 21.48 -8.26 0.39
C ILE A 159 22.76 -8.47 -0.43
N LEU A 160 23.57 -7.42 -0.62
CA LEU A 160 24.78 -7.52 -1.45
C LEU A 160 25.79 -8.49 -0.87
N ASP A 161 25.98 -8.50 0.45
CA ASP A 161 26.92 -9.39 1.09
C ASP A 161 26.45 -10.85 0.99
N PHE A 162 25.17 -11.10 1.21
CA PHE A 162 24.57 -12.42 0.98
C PHE A 162 24.71 -12.89 -0.48
N LEU A 163 24.43 -12.02 -1.46
CA LEU A 163 24.53 -12.38 -2.88
C LEU A 163 25.98 -12.63 -3.31
N LYS A 164 26.96 -11.86 -2.81
CA LYS A 164 28.39 -12.08 -3.10
C LYS A 164 28.88 -13.41 -2.53
N GLU A 165 28.38 -13.80 -1.36
CA GLU A 165 28.71 -15.06 -0.70
C GLU A 165 28.11 -16.26 -1.45
N ILE A 166 26.82 -16.21 -1.77
CA ILE A 166 26.09 -17.35 -2.33
C ILE A 166 26.24 -17.47 -3.85
N LEU A 167 26.40 -16.35 -4.56
CA LEU A 167 26.47 -16.29 -6.02
C LEU A 167 27.72 -15.54 -6.52
N PRO A 168 28.94 -15.94 -6.10
CA PRO A 168 30.17 -15.23 -6.46
C PRO A 168 30.44 -15.22 -7.98
N ASP A 169 30.00 -16.25 -8.69
CA ASP A 169 30.15 -16.38 -10.15
C ASP A 169 29.24 -15.44 -10.93
N ILE A 170 28.12 -15.01 -10.34
CA ILE A 170 27.21 -14.02 -10.93
C ILE A 170 27.66 -12.61 -10.52
N MET A 171 27.91 -12.40 -9.23
CA MET A 171 28.26 -11.09 -8.68
C MET A 171 29.66 -10.61 -9.11
N GLY A 172 30.55 -11.53 -9.49
CA GLY A 172 31.90 -11.22 -10.00
C GLY A 172 31.98 -10.94 -11.51
N LYS A 173 30.88 -11.10 -12.26
CA LYS A 173 30.85 -10.77 -13.69
C LYS A 173 30.75 -9.25 -13.87
N GLU A 174 31.53 -8.71 -14.80
CA GLU A 174 31.31 -7.34 -15.27
C GLU A 174 29.93 -7.28 -15.92
N GLY A 175 29.04 -6.45 -15.37
CA GLY A 175 27.73 -6.23 -15.97
C GLY A 175 27.88 -5.55 -17.32
N GLU A 176 27.03 -5.91 -18.29
CA GLU A 176 26.78 -5.01 -19.41
C GLU A 176 26.29 -3.68 -18.84
N VAL A 177 26.88 -2.57 -19.27
CA VAL A 177 26.47 -1.24 -18.85
C VAL A 177 25.08 -0.98 -19.40
N VAL A 178 24.05 -1.36 -18.63
CA VAL A 178 22.72 -0.81 -18.79
C VAL A 178 22.83 0.63 -18.30
N GLU A 179 22.51 1.61 -19.17
CA GLU A 179 22.46 3.02 -18.77
C GLU A 179 21.84 3.12 -17.38
N ALA A 180 22.63 3.60 -16.43
CA ALA A 180 22.22 3.68 -15.04
C ALA A 180 20.93 4.51 -14.97
N ALA A 181 19.78 3.83 -14.88
CA ALA A 181 18.61 4.43 -14.28
C ALA A 181 19.09 4.88 -12.89
N ASN A 182 18.93 6.17 -12.59
CA ASN A 182 19.47 6.85 -11.41
C ASN A 182 18.96 6.21 -10.09
N VAL A 183 19.45 5.02 -9.73
CA VAL A 183 19.24 4.38 -8.44
C VAL A 183 20.28 4.99 -7.51
N GLY A 184 19.87 6.03 -6.77
CA GLY A 184 20.72 6.75 -5.84
C GLY A 184 20.65 8.28 -5.93
N GLN A 185 20.02 8.84 -6.96
CA GLN A 185 19.54 10.22 -6.82
C GLN A 185 18.34 10.18 -5.89
N MET A 186 18.37 10.94 -4.78
CA MET A 186 17.18 11.23 -3.99
C MET A 186 16.12 11.77 -4.95
N ALA A 187 15.19 10.92 -5.37
CA ALA A 187 14.05 11.35 -6.15
C ALA A 187 13.26 12.27 -5.22
N LYS A 188 13.26 13.58 -5.53
CA LYS A 188 12.40 14.58 -4.88
C LYS A 188 10.90 14.26 -5.01
N SER A 189 10.55 13.16 -5.66
CA SER A 189 9.21 12.59 -5.70
C SER A 189 9.27 11.10 -5.35
N SER A 190 9.57 10.77 -4.09
CA SER A 190 9.23 9.45 -3.56
C SER A 190 7.73 9.22 -3.72
N THR A 191 7.37 8.20 -4.48
CA THR A 191 5.98 7.73 -4.63
C THR A 191 5.46 7.11 -3.33
N PHE A 192 6.36 6.79 -2.40
CA PHE A 192 6.11 6.38 -1.03
C PHE A 192 6.34 7.58 -0.11
N GLY A 193 5.31 8.39 0.07
CA GLY A 193 5.09 9.21 1.28
C GLY A 193 5.98 10.42 1.56
N GLU A 194 7.25 10.45 1.14
CA GLU A 194 8.26 11.27 1.84
C GLU A 194 8.79 12.51 1.13
N ALA A 195 8.41 12.78 -0.13
CA ALA A 195 8.98 13.91 -0.84
C ALA A 195 7.92 14.89 -1.36
N GLU A 196 7.31 15.61 -0.43
CA GLU A 196 6.82 16.98 -0.65
C GLU A 196 7.27 17.82 0.57
N VAL A 197 8.59 18.07 0.68
CA VAL A 197 9.16 18.91 1.76
C VAL A 197 8.92 20.41 1.52
N ASP A 198 8.52 20.80 0.30
CA ASP A 198 8.43 22.22 -0.05
C ASP A 198 7.14 22.92 0.45
N ASP A 199 6.17 22.19 1.02
CA ASP A 199 4.89 22.78 1.47
C ASP A 199 4.44 22.40 2.90
N ILE A 200 5.21 21.56 3.60
CA ILE A 200 4.87 21.14 4.99
C ILE A 200 5.30 22.19 6.03
N THR A 201 6.20 23.11 5.69
CA THR A 201 6.61 24.22 6.55
C THR A 201 5.89 25.54 6.25
N ALA A 202 4.97 25.57 5.29
CA ALA A 202 4.12 26.71 5.02
C ALA A 202 2.86 26.68 5.91
N TRP A 203 3.07 26.80 7.23
CA TRP A 203 2.01 27.08 8.20
C TRP A 203 2.39 28.31 9.03
#